data_AF-I2JMC9-F1
#
_entry.id   AF-I2JMC9-F1
#
_cell.length_a   1.000
_cell.length_b   1.000
_cell.length_c   1.000
_cell.angle_alpha   90.00
_cell.angle_beta   90.00
_cell.angle_gamma   90.00
#
_symmetry.space_group_name_H-M   'P 1'
#
loop_
_entity.id
_entity.type
_entity.pdbx_description
1 polymer ?
#
loop_
_entity_poly.entity_id
_entity_poly.type
_entity_poly.pdbx_seq_one_letter_code
_entity_poly.pdbx_strand_id
1 'polypeptide(L)'
;MGIGGISIWQLLIILAIIVLLFGTKKLGNLGSDLGSALRGFKDGMKGLDQQLAQDSEEKPSTASLKESKSEADQASTSPIENRA
;
A
#
# COMPACT_ATOMS: atom_id res chain seq x y z
N MET A 1 -14.04 14.61 33.49
CA MET A 1 -14.71 13.45 32.85
C MET A 1 -14.08 13.25 31.48
N GLY A 2 -12.80 12.85 31.45
CA GLY A 2 -12.03 12.72 30.21
C GLY A 2 -12.18 11.32 29.62
N ILE A 3 -11.78 11.17 28.36
CA ILE A 3 -11.66 9.91 27.61
C ILE A 3 -10.79 8.82 28.28
N GLY A 4 -10.19 9.09 29.44
CA GLY A 4 -9.38 8.14 30.23
C GLY A 4 -10.15 7.06 31.00
N GLY A 5 -11.46 6.94 30.80
CA GLY A 5 -12.29 5.87 31.37
C GLY A 5 -12.47 4.65 30.46
N ILE A 6 -12.01 4.72 29.20
CA ILE A 6 -12.07 3.59 28.27
C ILE A 6 -10.83 2.73 28.52
N SER A 7 -10.97 1.69 29.35
CA SER A 7 -9.89 0.73 29.55
C SER A 7 -9.63 -0.03 28.26
N ILE A 8 -8.36 -0.35 28.01
CA ILE A 8 -7.95 -1.18 26.88
C ILE A 8 -8.74 -2.50 26.79
N TRP A 9 -9.15 -3.03 27.95
CA TRP A 9 -9.98 -4.22 28.06
C TRP A 9 -11.37 -4.05 27.42
N GLN A 10 -12.01 -2.88 27.54
CA GLN A 10 -13.29 -2.64 26.89
C GLN A 10 -13.13 -2.52 25.37
N LEU A 11 -12.06 -1.89 24.89
CA LEU A 11 -11.79 -1.80 23.44
C LEU A 11 -11.59 -3.19 22.82
N LEU A 12 -10.88 -4.10 23.49
CA LEU A 12 -10.70 -5.47 23.00
C LEU A 12 -12.02 -6.24 22.93
N ILE A 13 -12.89 -6.08 23.93
CA ILE A 13 -14.22 -6.73 23.94
C ILE A 13 -15.08 -6.20 22.79
N ILE A 14 -15.10 -4.88 22.58
CA ILE A 14 -15.85 -4.26 21.48
C ILE A 14 -15.29 -4.71 20.13
N LEU A 15 -13.97 -4.74 19.97
CA LEU A 15 -13.30 -5.22 18.77
C LEU A 15 -13.68 -6.68 18.48
N ALA A 16 -13.70 -7.54 19.50
CA ALA A 16 -14.09 -8.94 19.36
C ALA A 16 -15.53 -9.06 18.83
N ILE A 17 -16.47 -8.27 19.36
CA ILE A 17 -17.87 -8.27 18.90
C ILE A 17 -17.95 -7.81 17.44
N ILE A 18 -17.24 -6.76 17.04
CA ILE A 18 -17.20 -6.28 15.65
C ILE A 18 -16.64 -7.36 14.73
N VAL A 19 -15.55 -8.03 15.12
CA VAL A 19 -14.96 -9.12 14.35
C VAL A 19 -15.92 -10.30 14.22
N LEU A 20 -16.70 -10.63 15.25
CA LEU A 20 -17.72 -11.68 15.17
C LEU A 20 -18.89 -11.30 14.27
N LEU A 21 -19.35 -10.05 14.30
CA LEU A 21 -20.47 -9.57 13.47
C LEU A 21 -20.12 -9.51 11.98
N PHE A 22 -18.96 -8.93 11.66
CA PHE A 22 -18.53 -8.74 10.28
C PHE A 22 -17.74 -9.94 9.73
N GLY A 23 -17.21 -10.79 10.62
CA GLY A 23 -16.31 -11.88 10.29
C GLY A 23 -14.89 -11.42 9.95
N THR A 24 -13.90 -12.27 10.21
CA THR A 24 -12.48 -11.99 9.92
C THR A 24 -12.19 -11.82 8.42
N LYS A 25 -12.99 -12.44 7.53
CA LYS A 25 -12.83 -12.32 6.08
C LYS A 25 -13.13 -10.91 5.56
N LYS A 26 -14.22 -10.27 6.01
CA LYS A 26 -14.58 -8.91 5.57
C LYS A 26 -13.63 -7.88 6.17
N LEU A 27 -13.32 -8.02 7.46
CA LEU A 27 -12.37 -7.14 8.15
C LEU A 27 -10.95 -7.29 7.62
N GLY A 28 -10.53 -8.49 7.23
CA GLY A 28 -9.21 -8.76 6.64
C GLY A 28 -9.06 -8.15 5.25
N ASN A 29 -10.04 -8.32 4.36
CA ASN A 29 -9.99 -7.72 3.03
C ASN A 29 -9.95 -6.18 3.11
N LEU A 30 -10.85 -5.57 3.90
CA LEU A 30 -10.89 -4.12 4.07
C LEU A 30 -9.67 -3.60 4.84
N GLY A 31 -9.20 -4.35 5.84
CA GLY A 31 -8.02 -4.03 6.63
C GLY A 31 -6.71 -4.14 5.85
N SER A 32 -6.62 -5.02 4.84
CA SER A 32 -5.45 -5.12 3.97
C SER A 32 -5.32 -3.89 3.07
N ASP A 33 -6.41 -3.41 2.48
CA ASP A 33 -6.41 -2.21 1.65
C ASP A 33 -6.10 -0.96 2.47
N LEU A 34 -6.81 -0.78 3.60
CA LEU A 34 -6.55 0.34 4.52
C LEU A 34 -5.15 0.25 5.14
N GLY A 35 -4.70 -0.95 5.49
CA GLY A 35 -3.39 -1.19 6.07
C GLY A 35 -2.26 -0.86 5.10
N SER A 36 -2.43 -1.19 3.81
CA SER A 36 -1.46 -0.85 2.77
C SER A 36 -1.38 0.66 2.53
N ALA A 37 -2.52 1.36 2.52
CA ALA A 37 -2.56 2.82 2.41
C ALA A 37 -1.90 3.51 3.63
N LEU A 38 -2.22 3.06 4.85
CA LEU A 38 -1.60 3.57 6.07
C LEU A 38 -0.10 3.23 6.15
N ARG A 39 0.33 2.10 5.58
CA ARG A 39 1.74 1.71 5.53
C ARG A 39 2.54 2.67 4.67
N GLY A 40 2.06 2.98 3.45
CA GLY A 40 2.68 3.98 2.59
C GLY A 40 2.72 5.38 3.22
N PHE A 41 1.67 5.77 3.95
CA PHE A 41 1.66 7.03 4.69
C PHE A 41 2.71 7.05 5.82
N LYS A 42 2.82 5.98 6.61
CA LYS A 42 3.85 5.89 7.68
C LYS A 42 5.26 5.90 7.10
N ASP A 43 5.49 5.16 6.02
CA ASP A 43 6.80 5.04 5.41
C ASP A 43 7.21 6.37 4.73
N GLY A 44 6.27 7.08 4.11
CA GLY A 44 6.48 8.45 3.61
C GLY A 44 6.78 9.47 4.70
N MET A 45 6.06 9.42 5.83
CA MET A 45 6.33 10.31 6.97
C MET A 45 7.71 10.05 7.58
N LYS A 46 8.10 8.77 7.75
CA LYS A 46 9.45 8.39 8.20
C LYS A 46 10.54 8.77 7.20
N GLY A 47 10.25 8.76 5.91
CA GLY A 47 11.13 9.23 4.86
C GLY A 47 11.39 10.73 5.00
N LEU A 48 10.35 11.52 5.25
CA LEU A 48 10.47 12.96 5.49
C LEU A 48 11.23 13.26 6.79
N ASP A 49 10.92 12.61 7.92
CA ASP A 49 11.66 12.81 9.17
C ASP A 49 13.16 12.50 9.04
N GLN A 50 13.52 11.45 8.28
CA GLN A 50 14.93 11.14 8.01
C GLN A 50 15.57 12.10 7.00
N GLN A 51 14.82 12.59 6.03
CA GLN A 51 15.30 13.55 5.03
C GLN A 51 15.51 14.95 5.64
N LEU A 52 14.68 15.36 6.61
CA LEU A 52 14.88 16.58 7.40
C LEU A 52 16.12 16.49 8.32
N ALA A 53 16.56 15.28 8.68
CA ALA A 53 17.79 15.06 9.44
C ALA A 53 19.05 14.93 8.55
N GLN A 54 18.89 14.74 7.24
CA GLN A 54 19.99 14.54 6.28
C GLN A 54 20.23 15.74 5.34
N ASP A 55 19.37 16.77 5.32
CA ASP A 55 19.53 17.97 4.49
C ASP A 55 20.62 18.96 4.99
N SER A 56 21.62 18.46 5.74
CA SER A 56 22.90 19.17 5.97
C SER A 56 24.04 18.62 5.12
N GLU A 57 23.83 17.62 4.24
CA GLU A 57 24.84 17.22 3.26
C GLU A 57 24.27 17.03 1.84
N GLU A 58 24.87 17.79 0.93
CA GLU A 58 24.52 17.96 -0.48
C GLU A 58 24.79 16.70 -1.34
N LYS A 59 23.94 16.55 -2.37
CA LYS A 59 24.22 16.16 -3.77
C LYS A 59 23.71 14.81 -4.35
N PRO A 60 23.39 14.81 -5.67
CA PRO A 60 22.36 14.00 -6.32
C PRO A 60 22.93 12.82 -7.12
N SER A 61 22.11 11.77 -7.32
CA SER A 61 22.28 10.69 -8.32
C SER A 61 21.10 9.74 -8.10
N THR A 62 20.39 9.12 -9.03
CA THR A 62 20.31 9.09 -10.49
C THR A 62 19.02 8.29 -10.76
N ALA A 63 18.40 8.56 -11.90
CA ALA A 63 17.28 7.86 -12.52
C ALA A 63 17.06 6.38 -12.14
N SER A 64 15.79 6.01 -11.93
CA SER A 64 15.28 4.71 -12.40
C SER A 64 13.81 4.85 -12.83
N LEU A 65 13.65 5.25 -14.08
CA LEU A 65 12.50 4.87 -14.89
C LEU A 65 12.53 3.33 -15.00
N LYS A 66 11.55 2.66 -14.40
CA LYS A 66 11.23 1.26 -14.71
C LYS A 66 9.84 1.22 -15.33
N GLU A 67 9.78 1.74 -16.54
CA GLU A 67 8.87 1.20 -17.53
C GLU A 67 9.51 -0.09 -18.04
N SER A 68 8.97 -1.23 -17.60
CA SER A 68 9.29 -2.54 -18.18
C SER A 68 7.99 -3.14 -18.69
N LYS A 69 7.69 -2.73 -19.92
CA LYS A 69 6.86 -3.39 -20.91
C LYS A 69 6.97 -4.92 -20.79
N SER A 70 5.84 -5.56 -20.53
CA SER A 70 5.67 -7.01 -20.68
C SER A 70 5.42 -7.27 -22.17
N GLU A 71 6.48 -7.70 -22.86
CA GLU A 71 6.43 -8.33 -24.18
C GLU A 71 6.64 -9.83 -23.98
N ALA A 72 5.53 -10.57 -24.05
CA ALA A 72 5.38 -11.99 -24.33
C ALA A 72 3.93 -12.11 -24.81
N ASP A 73 3.56 -12.73 -25.91
CA ASP A 73 4.23 -13.63 -26.83
C ASP A 73 3.38 -13.64 -28.12
N GLN A 74 4.04 -13.64 -29.27
CA GLN A 74 3.36 -13.72 -30.56
C GLN A 74 2.93 -15.16 -30.83
N ALA A 75 1.62 -15.39 -30.93
CA ALA A 75 1.09 -16.56 -31.60
C ALA A 75 -0.16 -16.20 -32.42
N SER A 76 0.00 -16.30 -33.74
CA SER A 76 -1.05 -16.41 -34.76
C SER A 76 -1.91 -15.17 -35.04
N THR A 77 -1.54 -14.40 -36.06
CA THR A 77 -2.29 -14.33 -37.34
C THR A 77 -1.41 -13.68 -38.40
N SER A 78 -1.10 -14.45 -39.43
CA SER A 78 -0.33 -14.10 -40.62
C SER A 78 -0.90 -12.92 -41.41
N PRO A 79 -0.12 -11.88 -41.75
CA PRO A 79 -0.48 -10.95 -42.81
C PRO A 79 -0.13 -11.60 -44.17
N ILE A 80 -1.12 -12.20 -44.83
CA ILE A 80 -1.00 -12.52 -46.26
C ILE A 80 -1.09 -11.19 -47.02
N GLU A 81 0.08 -10.78 -47.47
CA GLU A 81 0.36 -9.84 -48.54
C GLU A 81 -0.62 -10.02 -49.72
N ASN A 82 -1.43 -9.00 -50.00
CA ASN A 82 -2.26 -8.94 -51.20
C ASN A 82 -1.80 -7.77 -52.08
N ARG A 83 -0.83 -8.06 -52.94
CA ARG A 83 -0.41 -7.19 -54.04
C ARG A 83 -0.60 -7.99 -55.34
N ALA A 84 -1.77 -7.84 -55.95
CA ALA A 84 -2.04 -8.15 -57.34
C ALA A 84 -3.17 -7.23 -57.83
#